data_AF-A0A4Z2J0I3-F1
#
_entry.id   AF-A0A4Z2J0I3-F1
#
_cell.length_a   1.000
_cell.length_b   1.000
_cell.length_c   1.000
_cell.angle_alpha   90.00
_cell.angle_beta   90.00
_cell.angle_gamma   90.00
#
_symmetry.space_group_name_H-M   'P 1'
#
loop_
_entity.id
_entity.type
_entity.pdbx_description
1 polymer ?
#
loop_
_entity_poly.entity_id
_entity_poly.type
_entity_poly.pdbx_seq_one_letter_code
_entity_poly.pdbx_strand_id
1 'polypeptide(L)'
;MGAFAVAHLLYSMTFLSSRYATYASSSSFWTRSLYLILLTLGGGFYIYMYPFLQKVPDSEILLPAVGVYIVLIVLMGALAIRTHNVATLLGSLSFMVSDLSLAVQVFKATAPMEHGHTVVMVTYYLAQLLIAVGDVNAVEEDLSKWKRS
;
A
#
# COMPACT_ATOMS: atom_id res chain seq x y z
N MET A 1 -13.50 -3.05 5.50
CA MET A 1 -12.71 -1.86 5.11
C MET A 1 -12.01 -1.19 6.29
N GLY A 2 -12.69 -0.87 7.40
CA GLY A 2 -12.04 -0.21 8.56
C GLY A 2 -10.80 -0.92 9.10
N ALA A 3 -10.84 -2.24 9.29
CA ALA A 3 -9.68 -3.02 9.75
C ALA A 3 -8.48 -2.96 8.77
N PHE A 4 -8.75 -2.92 7.46
CA PHE A 4 -7.69 -2.77 6.45
C PHE A 4 -7.08 -1.37 6.49
N ALA A 5 -7.89 -0.33 6.70
CA ALA A 5 -7.40 1.04 6.86
C ALA A 5 -6.47 1.16 8.10
N VAL A 6 -6.84 0.51 9.21
CA VAL A 6 -5.99 0.44 10.40
C VAL A 6 -4.68 -0.29 10.10
N ALA A 7 -4.72 -1.40 9.33
CA ALA A 7 -3.51 -2.11 8.93
C ALA A 7 -2.56 -1.20 8.12
N HIS A 8 -3.05 -0.44 7.14
CA HIS A 8 -2.24 0.51 6.36
C HIS A 8 -1.59 1.59 7.22
N LEU A 9 -2.33 2.09 8.22
CA LEU A 9 -1.83 3.06 9.18
C LEU A 9 -0.73 2.45 10.06
N LEU A 10 -0.93 1.22 10.55
CA LEU A 10 0.07 0.51 11.34
C LEU A 10 1.34 0.21 10.54
N TYR A 11 1.21 -0.28 9.30
CA TYR A 11 2.36 -0.50 8.41
C TYR A 11 3.11 0.81 8.13
N SER A 12 2.38 1.89 7.87
CA SER A 12 2.96 3.23 7.70
C SER A 12 3.76 3.67 8.92
N MET A 13 3.23 3.46 10.13
CA MET A 13 3.94 3.75 11.39
C MET A 13 5.20 2.89 11.53
N THR A 14 5.15 1.61 11.18
CA THR A 14 6.31 0.71 11.21
C THR A 14 7.40 1.17 10.23
N PHE A 15 7.04 1.58 9.01
CA PHE A 15 8.00 2.07 8.01
C PHE A 15 8.61 3.43 8.36
N LEU A 16 7.96 4.21 9.24
CA LEU A 16 8.48 5.45 9.80
C LEU A 16 9.45 5.21 10.98
N SER A 17 9.49 4.01 11.54
CA SER A 17 10.32 3.65 12.69
C SER A 17 11.81 3.75 12.37
N SER A 18 12.63 4.00 13.39
CA SER A 18 14.09 4.13 13.27
C SER A 18 14.75 2.90 12.63
N ARG A 19 14.13 1.72 12.75
CA ARG A 19 14.55 0.47 12.10
C ARG A 19 14.76 0.63 10.59
N TYR A 20 13.97 1.49 9.95
CA TYR A 20 14.03 1.76 8.51
C TYR A 20 14.66 3.12 8.18
N ALA A 21 15.07 3.91 9.18
CA ALA A 21 15.53 5.29 9.00
C ALA A 21 16.95 5.43 8.45
N THR A 22 17.70 4.33 8.29
CA THR A 22 19.16 4.41 8.08
C THR A 22 19.59 4.79 6.66
N TYR A 23 18.68 4.87 5.68
CA TYR A 23 19.04 5.18 4.28
C TYR A 23 18.35 6.43 3.71
N ALA A 24 17.86 7.34 4.56
CA ALA A 24 17.13 8.54 4.14
C ALA A 24 17.94 9.59 3.34
N SER A 25 19.19 9.31 2.96
CA SER A 25 20.11 10.29 2.40
C SER A 25 20.58 9.93 0.98
N SER A 26 19.66 9.79 0.05
CA SER A 26 19.91 10.16 -1.36
C SER A 26 18.59 10.38 -2.09
N SER A 27 18.23 11.65 -2.29
CA SER A 27 17.10 12.06 -3.14
C SER A 27 17.44 11.78 -4.62
N SER A 28 17.46 10.50 -5.01
CA SER A 28 17.65 10.09 -6.39
C SER A 28 16.42 10.46 -7.22
N PHE A 29 16.65 10.83 -8.49
CA PHE A 29 15.60 11.04 -9.48
C PHE A 29 14.61 9.87 -9.53
N TRP A 30 15.10 8.64 -9.36
CA TRP A 30 14.30 7.42 -9.30
C TRP A 30 13.29 7.43 -8.16
N THR A 31 13.70 7.82 -6.96
CA THR A 31 12.83 7.88 -5.78
C THR A 31 11.71 8.89 -5.99
N ARG A 32 12.02 10.07 -6.55
CA ARG A 32 11.03 11.11 -6.89
C ARG A 32 10.04 10.62 -7.93
N SER A 33 10.51 9.94 -8.98
CA SER A 33 9.65 9.38 -10.02
C SER A 33 8.69 8.33 -9.46
N LEU A 34 9.13 7.47 -8.55
CA LEU A 34 8.26 6.48 -7.90
C LEU A 34 7.14 7.15 -7.08
N TYR A 35 7.44 8.20 -6.31
CA TYR A 35 6.41 8.95 -5.59
C TYR A 35 5.37 9.57 -6.53
N LEU A 36 5.80 10.15 -7.64
CA LEU A 36 4.90 10.73 -8.65
C LEU A 36 4.02 9.67 -9.31
N ILE A 37 4.59 8.50 -9.62
CA ILE A 37 3.84 7.35 -10.14
C ILE A 37 2.77 6.92 -9.15
N LEU A 38 3.10 6.74 -7.87
CA LEU A 38 2.12 6.35 -6.85
C LEU A 38 1.00 7.37 -6.68
N LEU A 39 1.33 8.66 -6.65
CA LEU A 39 0.35 9.74 -6.56
C LEU A 39 -0.60 9.73 -7.77
N THR A 40 -0.03 9.57 -8.97
CA THR A 40 -0.79 9.56 -10.23
C THR A 40 -1.69 8.32 -10.32
N LEU A 41 -1.19 7.16 -9.89
CA LEU A 41 -1.98 5.93 -9.82
C LEU A 41 -3.13 6.05 -8.82
N GLY A 42 -2.88 6.56 -7.61
CA GLY A 42 -3.92 6.76 -6.60
C GLY A 42 -4.99 7.75 -7.04
N GLY A 43 -4.56 8.93 -7.53
CA GLY A 43 -5.47 9.96 -8.04
C GLY A 43 -6.26 9.49 -9.27
N GLY A 44 -5.59 8.86 -10.23
CA GLY A 44 -6.21 8.29 -11.42
C GLY A 44 -7.22 7.19 -11.09
N PHE A 45 -6.90 6.32 -10.13
CA PHE A 45 -7.82 5.29 -9.66
C PHE A 45 -9.06 5.89 -8.98
N TYR A 46 -8.90 6.92 -8.14
CA TYR A 46 -10.02 7.61 -7.52
C TYR A 46 -10.96 8.25 -8.57
N ILE A 47 -10.39 8.94 -9.56
CA ILE A 47 -11.15 9.53 -10.67
C ILE A 47 -11.89 8.44 -11.46
N TYR A 48 -11.24 7.29 -11.72
CA TYR A 48 -11.85 6.16 -12.40
C TYR A 48 -13.02 5.56 -11.61
N MET A 49 -12.90 5.46 -10.27
CA MET A 49 -13.97 4.94 -9.40
C MET A 49 -15.12 5.93 -9.18
N TYR A 50 -14.89 7.23 -9.34
CA TYR A 50 -15.88 8.29 -9.09
C TYR A 50 -17.29 8.02 -9.67
N PRO A 51 -17.45 7.74 -10.99
CA PRO A 51 -18.78 7.50 -11.57
C PRO A 51 -19.46 6.21 -11.09
N PHE A 52 -18.69 5.26 -10.54
CA PHE A 52 -19.24 4.02 -9.98
C PHE A 52 -19.70 4.25 -8.55
N LEU A 53 -18.92 4.99 -7.75
CA LEU A 53 -19.25 5.34 -6.37
C LEU A 53 -20.52 6.18 -6.25
N GLN A 54 -20.78 7.07 -7.22
CA GLN A 54 -22.01 7.88 -7.26
C GLN A 54 -23.29 7.06 -7.50
N LYS A 55 -23.18 5.85 -8.04
CA LYS A 55 -24.34 4.98 -8.34
C LYS A 55 -24.74 4.10 -7.15
N VAL A 56 -23.96 4.10 -6.08
CA VAL A 56 -24.16 3.26 -4.90
C VAL A 56 -25.03 4.03 -3.89
N PRO A 57 -25.94 3.36 -3.17
CA PRO A 57 -26.59 3.94 -1.99
C PRO A 57 -25.54 4.49 -1.01
N ASP A 58 -25.84 5.59 -0.32
CA ASP A 58 -24.91 6.25 0.62
C ASP A 58 -23.62 6.79 -0.01
N SER A 59 -23.67 7.17 -1.30
CA SER A 59 -22.53 7.75 -2.02
C SER A 59 -21.90 8.95 -1.31
N GLU A 60 -22.71 9.73 -0.58
CA GLU A 60 -22.24 10.90 0.19
C GLU A 60 -21.21 10.54 1.27
N ILE A 61 -21.32 9.34 1.85
CA ILE A 61 -20.41 8.85 2.89
C ILE A 61 -19.29 8.00 2.26
N LEU A 62 -19.62 7.20 1.26
CA LEU A 62 -18.66 6.28 0.62
C LEU A 62 -17.61 7.02 -0.19
N LEU A 63 -17.97 8.12 -0.86
CA LEU A 63 -17.04 8.90 -1.67
C LEU A 63 -15.84 9.43 -0.87
N PRO A 64 -16.03 10.17 0.24
CA PRO A 64 -14.91 10.60 1.07
C PRO A 64 -14.20 9.43 1.75
N ALA A 65 -14.92 8.37 2.16
CA ALA A 65 -14.31 7.21 2.79
C ALA A 65 -13.32 6.47 1.87
N VAL A 66 -13.68 6.27 0.60
CA VAL A 66 -12.78 5.67 -0.40
C VAL A 66 -11.61 6.60 -0.71
N GLY A 67 -11.84 7.91 -0.76
CA GLY A 67 -10.76 8.90 -0.91
C GLY A 67 -9.72 8.79 0.21
N VAL A 68 -10.16 8.75 1.47
CA VAL A 68 -9.27 8.57 2.63
C VAL A 68 -8.54 7.22 2.54
N TYR A 69 -9.23 6.15 2.16
CA TYR A 69 -8.61 4.83 2.04
C TYR A 69 -7.49 4.80 0.99
N ILE A 70 -7.71 5.42 -0.19
CA ILE A 70 -6.68 5.53 -1.24
C ILE A 70 -5.48 6.33 -0.73
N VAL A 71 -5.71 7.42 0.01
CA VAL A 71 -4.61 8.20 0.61
C VAL A 71 -3.79 7.34 1.57
N LEU A 72 -4.41 6.51 2.41
CA LEU A 72 -3.70 5.61 3.32
C LEU A 72 -2.85 4.57 2.57
N ILE A 73 -3.40 3.98 1.51
CA ILE A 73 -2.68 3.02 0.67
C ILE A 73 -1.49 3.67 -0.02
N VAL A 74 -1.67 4.85 -0.62
CA VAL A 74 -0.60 5.61 -1.28
C VAL A 74 0.46 6.03 -0.29
N LEU A 75 0.06 6.46 0.92
CA LEU A 75 0.98 6.81 2.00
C LEU A 75 1.83 5.59 2.41
N MET A 76 1.21 4.43 2.61
CA MET A 76 1.93 3.19 2.92
C MET A 76 2.95 2.86 1.81
N GLY A 77 2.53 2.91 0.54
CA GLY A 77 3.42 2.69 -0.61
C GLY A 77 4.58 3.70 -0.69
N ALA A 78 4.30 4.96 -0.40
CA ALA A 78 5.32 6.00 -0.34
C ALA A 78 6.34 5.72 0.78
N LEU A 79 5.87 5.35 1.96
CA LEU A 79 6.76 5.01 3.08
C LEU A 79 7.55 3.73 2.82
N ALA A 80 6.98 2.75 2.11
CA ALA A 80 7.70 1.56 1.69
C ALA A 80 8.90 1.90 0.76
N ILE A 81 8.78 2.90 -0.13
CA ILE A 81 9.91 3.38 -0.95
C ILE A 81 11.05 3.90 -0.06
N ARG A 82 10.72 4.61 1.03
CA ARG A 82 11.70 5.16 1.97
C ARG A 82 12.49 4.06 2.69
N THR A 83 11.93 2.87 2.86
CA THR A 83 12.60 1.76 3.55
C THR A 83 13.84 1.23 2.81
N HIS A 84 13.95 1.48 1.49
CA HIS A 84 14.96 0.88 0.60
C HIS A 84 15.02 -0.66 0.62
N ASN A 85 14.04 -1.32 1.25
CA ASN A 85 13.96 -2.76 1.37
C ASN A 85 13.07 -3.30 0.24
N VAL A 86 13.66 -4.06 -0.67
CA VAL A 86 12.97 -4.57 -1.87
C VAL A 86 11.77 -5.44 -1.50
N ALA A 87 11.87 -6.28 -0.45
CA ALA A 87 10.76 -7.12 -0.01
C ALA A 87 9.60 -6.26 0.53
N THR A 88 9.90 -5.24 1.33
CA THR A 88 8.89 -4.30 1.86
C THR A 88 8.21 -3.52 0.73
N LEU A 89 8.98 -3.05 -0.26
CA LEU A 89 8.44 -2.34 -1.42
C LEU A 89 7.54 -3.25 -2.26
N LEU A 90 8.00 -4.45 -2.62
CA LEU A 90 7.22 -5.41 -3.40
C LEU A 90 5.96 -5.81 -2.64
N GLY A 91 6.07 -6.08 -1.34
CA GLY A 91 4.94 -6.40 -0.49
C GLY A 91 3.91 -5.28 -0.46
N SER A 92 4.35 -4.03 -0.26
CA SER A 92 3.46 -2.87 -0.32
C SER A 92 2.78 -2.73 -1.68
N LEU A 93 3.49 -2.89 -2.80
CA LEU A 93 2.90 -2.81 -4.14
C LEU A 93 1.88 -3.94 -4.38
N SER A 94 2.17 -5.17 -3.97
CA SER A 94 1.22 -6.28 -4.03
C SER A 94 -0.04 -6.01 -3.20
N PHE A 95 0.12 -5.39 -2.02
CA PHE A 95 -1.00 -5.00 -1.18
C PHE A 95 -1.88 -3.95 -1.87
N MET A 96 -1.26 -2.92 -2.47
CA MET A 96 -1.98 -1.92 -3.25
C MET A 96 -2.79 -2.58 -4.37
N VAL A 97 -2.18 -3.45 -5.17
CA VAL A 97 -2.87 -4.15 -6.27
C VAL A 97 -4.04 -4.99 -5.76
N SER A 98 -3.88 -5.67 -4.61
CA SER A 98 -4.95 -6.43 -3.97
C SER A 98 -6.12 -5.52 -3.58
N ASP A 99 -5.86 -4.39 -2.93
CA ASP A 99 -6.88 -3.43 -2.49
C ASP A 99 -7.60 -2.76 -3.65
N LEU A 100 -6.88 -2.37 -4.70
CA LEU A 100 -7.48 -1.79 -5.90
C LEU A 100 -8.39 -2.81 -6.60
N SER A 101 -7.92 -4.06 -6.70
CA SER A 101 -8.71 -5.16 -7.28
C SER A 101 -9.96 -5.48 -6.44
N LEU A 102 -9.85 -5.40 -5.11
CA LEU A 102 -10.98 -5.57 -4.21
C LEU A 102 -12.00 -4.43 -4.38
N ALA A 103 -11.54 -3.18 -4.47
CA ALA A 103 -12.41 -2.02 -4.65
C ALA A 103 -13.21 -2.10 -5.96
N VAL A 104 -12.57 -2.46 -7.07
CA VAL A 104 -13.24 -2.63 -8.37
C VAL A 104 -14.33 -3.71 -8.30
N GLN A 105 -14.09 -4.80 -7.58
CA GLN A 105 -15.08 -5.88 -7.40
C GLN A 105 -16.23 -5.48 -6.47
N VAL A 106 -15.92 -4.86 -5.32
CA VAL A 106 -16.93 -4.45 -4.32
C VAL A 106 -17.88 -3.40 -4.90
N PHE A 107 -17.35 -2.43 -5.66
CA PHE A 107 -18.15 -1.38 -6.30
C PHE A 107 -18.69 -1.77 -7.68
N LYS A 108 -18.56 -3.05 -8.08
CA LYS A 108 -19.08 -3.61 -9.34
C LYS A 108 -18.65 -2.82 -10.58
N ALA A 109 -17.42 -2.32 -10.59
CA ALA A 109 -16.87 -1.55 -11.70
C ALA A 109 -16.38 -2.45 -12.86
N THR A 110 -16.25 -3.76 -12.64
CA THR A 110 -15.97 -4.77 -13.68
C THR A 110 -16.97 -5.92 -13.64
N ALA A 111 -17.00 -6.70 -14.72
CA ALA A 111 -17.79 -7.92 -14.80
C ALA A 111 -17.41 -8.91 -13.67
N PRO A 112 -18.35 -9.73 -13.16
CA PRO A 112 -18.07 -10.70 -12.12
C PRO A 112 -16.93 -11.63 -12.53
N MET A 113 -15.79 -11.54 -11.84
CA MET A 113 -14.69 -12.47 -12.04
C MET A 113 -14.97 -13.74 -11.23
N GLU A 114 -15.03 -14.88 -11.90
CA GLU A 114 -15.37 -16.19 -11.32
C GLU A 114 -14.44 -16.58 -10.13
N HIS A 115 -13.22 -16.04 -10.08
CA HIS A 115 -12.23 -16.27 -9.03
C HIS A 115 -11.64 -14.98 -8.43
N GLY A 116 -12.33 -13.84 -8.59
CA GLY A 116 -11.77 -12.53 -8.23
C GLY A 116 -11.43 -12.37 -6.74
N HIS A 117 -12.22 -12.98 -5.86
CA HIS A 117 -11.96 -13.00 -4.42
C HIS A 117 -10.68 -13.79 -4.09
N THR A 118 -10.47 -14.95 -4.72
CA THR A 118 -9.28 -15.78 -4.50
C THR A 118 -8.01 -15.04 -4.93
N VAL A 119 -8.04 -14.36 -6.07
CA VAL A 119 -6.89 -13.57 -6.58
C VAL A 119 -6.54 -12.43 -5.60
N VAL A 120 -7.56 -11.73 -5.09
CA VAL A 120 -7.36 -10.68 -4.06
C VAL A 120 -6.72 -11.28 -2.81
N MET A 121 -7.22 -12.39 -2.31
CA MET A 121 -6.69 -12.99 -1.08
C MET A 121 -5.27 -13.55 -1.26
N VAL A 122 -4.95 -14.14 -2.40
CA VAL A 122 -3.59 -14.64 -2.68
C VAL A 122 -2.60 -13.47 -2.75
N THR A 123 -2.95 -12.41 -3.48
CA THR A 123 -2.10 -11.20 -3.56
C THR A 123 -1.97 -10.50 -2.21
N TYR A 124 -3.03 -10.53 -1.39
CA TYR A 124 -3.02 -10.02 -0.02
C TYR A 124 -2.07 -10.80 0.89
N TYR A 125 -2.16 -12.13 0.92
CA TYR A 125 -1.26 -12.92 1.77
C TYR A 125 0.20 -12.84 1.31
N LEU A 126 0.43 -12.79 -0.01
CA LEU A 126 1.76 -12.55 -0.55
C LEU A 126 2.33 -11.20 -0.09
N ALA A 127 1.50 -10.15 -0.10
CA ALA A 127 1.90 -8.83 0.37
C ALA A 127 2.31 -8.85 1.85
N GLN A 128 1.52 -9.50 2.70
CA GLN A 128 1.82 -9.64 4.13
C GLN A 128 3.12 -10.41 4.37
N LEU A 129 3.36 -11.49 3.64
CA LEU A 129 4.58 -12.27 3.73
C LEU A 129 5.80 -11.43 3.36
N LEU A 130 5.73 -10.69 2.25
CA LEU A 130 6.83 -9.86 1.77
C LEU A 130 7.16 -8.71 2.72
N ILE A 131 6.14 -8.06 3.31
CA ILE A 131 6.36 -7.04 4.35
C ILE A 131 7.00 -7.66 5.60
N ALA A 132 6.53 -8.84 6.04
CA ALA A 132 7.11 -9.52 7.20
C ALA A 132 8.57 -9.92 6.98
N VAL A 133 8.91 -10.47 5.82
CA VAL A 133 10.30 -10.77 5.43
C VAL A 133 11.14 -9.49 5.40
N GLY A 134 10.58 -8.40 4.87
CA GLY A 134 11.22 -7.09 4.87
C GLY A 134 11.55 -6.58 6.27
N ASP A 135 10.65 -6.75 7.24
CA ASP A 135 10.85 -6.36 8.64
C ASP A 135 11.91 -7.20 9.36
N VAL A 136 11.91 -8.52 9.16
CA VAL A 136 12.96 -9.40 9.73
C VAL A 136 14.34 -8.99 9.23
N ASN A 137 14.48 -8.73 7.93
CA ASN A 137 15.75 -8.29 7.34
C ASN A 137 16.21 -6.93 7.92
N ALA A 138 15.28 -5.99 8.12
CA ALA A 138 15.60 -4.69 8.70
C ALA A 138 16.10 -4.81 10.15
N VAL A 139 15.50 -5.71 10.94
CA VAL A 139 15.93 -5.99 12.31
C VAL A 139 17.32 -6.64 12.35
N GLU A 140 17.58 -7.60 11.45
CA GLU A 140 18.89 -8.26 11.38
C GLU A 140 20.01 -7.26 11.05
N GLU A 141 19.77 -6.36 10.09
CA GLU A 141 20.71 -5.29 9.75
C GLU A 141 20.99 -4.36 10.94
N ASP A 142 19.97 -3.95 11.68
CA ASP A 142 20.12 -3.09 12.86
C ASP A 142 20.93 -3.76 13.98
N LEU A 143 20.63 -5.03 14.28
CA LEU A 143 21.39 -5.83 15.24
C LEU A 143 22.86 -6.02 14.82
N SER A 144 23.10 -6.20 13.52
CA SER A 144 24.46 -6.33 12.99
C SER A 144 25.27 -5.04 13.14
N LYS A 145 24.63 -3.87 13.01
CA LYS A 145 25.25 -2.55 13.23
C LYS A 145 25.57 -2.34 14.70
N TRP A 146 24.65 -2.68 15.61
CA TRP A 146 24.88 -2.58 17.04
C TRP A 146 26.07 -3.42 17.51
N LYS A 147 26.22 -4.67 17.03
CA LYS A 147 27.36 -5.54 17.36
C LYS A 147 28.72 -5.02 16.87
N ARG A 148 28.74 -4.06 15.93
CA ARG A 148 29.97 -3.48 15.35
C ARG A 148 30.39 -2.17 16.04
N SER A 149 29.56 -1.59 16.90
CA SER A 149 29.84 -0.38 17.68
C SER A 149 30.43 -0.71 19.05
#